data_AF-A0A1B9ABA5-F1
#
_entry.id   AF-A0A1B9ABA5-F1
#
_cell.length_a   1.000
_cell.length_b   1.000
_cell.length_c   1.000
_cell.angle_alpha   90.00
_cell.angle_beta   90.00
_cell.angle_gamma   90.00
#
_symmetry.space_group_name_H-M   'P 1'
#
loop_
_entity.id
_entity.type
_entity.pdbx_description
1 polymer ?
#
loop_
_entity_poly.entity_id
_entity_poly.type
_entity_poly.pdbx_seq_one_letter_code
_entity_poly.pdbx_strand_id
1 'polypeptide(L)'
;MICEECNQRPATMHFTRVVNGEKTEVHLCQHCAQEKGDMFMMHGSSGFSLNNLLAGLLNFNTAYQHPGQGTIKKEEALHCPSCGMNFQQFVKVGRFGCEHCYEAFSEQLKPILRRVHGGNWSHHGKIPKRIGGTLHIRRQLDEARQKLKDLISKEEFEKAAKVRDEIRSLENMMNGADGGGK
;
A
#
# COMPACT_ATOMS: atom_id res chain seq x y z
N MET A 1 -16.36 6.46 -38.87
CA MET A 1 -16.93 7.20 -37.72
C MET A 1 -16.07 8.43 -37.48
N ILE A 2 -16.65 9.63 -37.58
CA ILE A 2 -15.96 10.90 -37.38
C ILE A 2 -16.08 11.31 -35.90
N CYS A 3 -15.15 12.12 -35.41
CA CYS A 3 -15.20 12.64 -34.06
C CYS A 3 -16.43 13.54 -33.87
N GLU A 4 -17.26 13.23 -32.88
CA GLU A 4 -18.52 13.94 -32.60
C GLU A 4 -18.32 15.38 -32.09
N GLU A 5 -17.14 15.69 -31.54
CA GLU A 5 -16.80 17.03 -31.03
C GLU A 5 -16.33 18.00 -32.11
N CYS A 6 -15.38 17.57 -32.96
CA CYS A 6 -14.78 18.46 -33.96
C CYS A 6 -15.31 18.23 -35.37
N ASN A 7 -15.92 17.07 -35.65
CA ASN A 7 -16.38 16.65 -36.97
C ASN A 7 -15.32 16.77 -38.09
N GLN A 8 -14.04 16.74 -37.75
CA GLN A 8 -12.93 16.94 -38.69
C GLN A 8 -12.02 15.71 -38.81
N ARG A 9 -11.91 14.91 -37.75
CA ARG A 9 -10.95 13.81 -37.64
C ARG A 9 -11.68 12.49 -37.38
N PRO A 10 -11.13 11.33 -37.80
CA PRO A 10 -11.72 10.05 -37.45
C PRO A 10 -11.76 9.87 -35.93
N ALA A 11 -12.84 9.28 -35.43
CA ALA A 11 -12.93 8.89 -34.03
C ALA A 11 -12.00 7.67 -33.80
N THR A 12 -11.13 7.79 -32.79
CA THR A 12 -10.16 6.76 -32.41
C THR A 12 -10.34 6.30 -30.98
N MET A 13 -11.24 6.94 -30.22
CA MET A 13 -11.54 6.63 -28.83
C MET A 13 -13.05 6.56 -28.62
N HIS A 14 -13.48 5.57 -27.82
CA HIS A 14 -14.88 5.32 -27.48
C HIS A 14 -15.07 5.47 -25.98
N PHE A 15 -15.94 6.39 -25.57
CA PHE A 15 -16.28 6.62 -24.17
C PHE A 15 -17.71 6.14 -23.91
N THR A 16 -17.89 5.32 -22.87
CA THR A 16 -19.20 4.89 -22.41
C THR A 16 -19.44 5.49 -21.03
N ARG A 17 -20.55 6.19 -20.87
CA ARG A 17 -20.98 6.76 -19.60
C ARG A 17 -22.31 6.17 -19.18
N VAL A 18 -22.43 5.77 -17.92
CA VAL A 18 -23.68 5.29 -17.32
C VAL A 18 -24.05 6.22 -16.17
N VAL A 19 -25.17 6.93 -16.29
CA VAL A 19 -25.70 7.82 -15.24
C VAL A 19 -27.12 7.40 -14.94
N ASN A 20 -27.43 7.09 -13.68
CA ASN A 20 -28.77 6.64 -13.25
C ASN A 20 -29.34 5.47 -14.07
N GLY A 21 -28.46 4.59 -14.59
CA GLY A 21 -28.85 3.46 -15.43
C GLY A 21 -28.97 3.78 -16.92
N GLU A 22 -28.89 5.04 -17.34
CA GLU A 22 -28.87 5.43 -18.74
C GLU A 22 -27.45 5.42 -19.30
N LYS A 23 -27.26 4.68 -20.39
CA LYS A 23 -25.98 4.55 -21.10
C LYS A 23 -25.91 5.59 -22.22
N THR A 24 -24.89 6.43 -22.20
CA THR A 24 -24.54 7.37 -23.26
C THR A 24 -23.16 7.03 -23.81
N GLU A 25 -23.03 7.00 -25.13
CA GLU A 25 -21.78 6.67 -25.82
C GLU A 25 -21.32 7.89 -26.62
N VAL A 26 -20.01 8.18 -26.57
CA VAL A 26 -19.39 9.31 -27.27
C VAL A 26 -18.14 8.84 -28.01
N HIS A 27 -17.96 9.30 -29.24
CA HIS A 27 -16.84 8.91 -30.12
C HIS A 27 -15.95 10.11 -30.46
N LEU A 28 -14.71 10.10 -29.95
CA LEU A 28 -13.78 11.22 -30.07
C LEU A 28 -12.51 10.86 -30.85
N CYS A 29 -11.90 11.85 -31.51
CA CYS A 29 -10.52 11.73 -31.99
C CYS A 29 -9.54 11.92 -30.83
N GLN A 30 -8.30 11.46 -31.01
CA GLN A 30 -7.23 11.59 -30.02
C GLN A 30 -7.06 13.02 -29.46
N HIS A 31 -7.16 14.04 -30.32
CA HIS A 31 -7.00 15.45 -29.90
C HIS A 31 -8.13 15.91 -28.97
N CYS A 32 -9.38 15.71 -29.37
CA CYS A 32 -10.54 16.09 -28.56
C CYS A 32 -10.63 15.28 -27.27
N ALA A 33 -10.21 14.01 -27.30
CA ALA A 33 -10.11 13.18 -26.11
C ALA A 33 -9.05 13.70 -25.11
N GLN A 34 -7.94 14.25 -25.59
CA GLN A 34 -6.91 14.80 -24.71
C GLN A 34 -7.29 16.16 -24.10
N GLU A 35 -8.00 17.01 -24.85
CA GLU A 35 -8.44 18.33 -24.37
C GLU A 35 -9.68 18.27 -23.50
N LYS A 36 -10.65 17.42 -23.86
CA LYS A 36 -11.98 17.39 -23.24
C LYS A 36 -12.36 16.04 -22.62
N GLY A 37 -11.54 14.99 -22.79
CA GLY A 37 -11.85 13.64 -22.29
C GLY A 37 -12.06 13.61 -20.78
N ASP A 38 -11.31 14.43 -20.04
CA ASP A 38 -11.50 14.56 -18.59
C ASP A 38 -12.91 15.06 -18.22
N MET A 39 -13.49 15.98 -19.01
CA MET A 39 -14.86 16.47 -18.78
C MET A 39 -15.90 15.36 -18.99
N PHE A 40 -15.70 14.50 -19.99
CA PHE A 40 -16.55 13.34 -20.25
C PHE A 40 -16.43 12.26 -19.17
N MET A 41 -15.25 12.14 -18.54
CA MET A 41 -14.99 11.23 -17.42
C MET A 41 -15.45 11.81 -16.06
N MET A 42 -15.49 13.13 -15.90
CA MET A 42 -15.71 13.82 -14.62
C MET A 42 -17.15 14.23 -14.33
N HIS A 43 -18.06 14.28 -15.31
CA HIS A 43 -19.44 14.69 -15.06
C HIS A 43 -20.31 13.62 -14.35
N GLY A 44 -19.74 12.51 -13.88
CA GLY A 44 -20.39 11.57 -12.95
C GLY A 44 -20.09 11.83 -11.46
N SER A 45 -19.16 12.72 -11.12
CA SER A 45 -18.80 13.03 -9.73
C SER A 45 -18.10 14.37 -9.63
N SER A 46 -18.89 15.45 -9.56
CA SER A 46 -18.37 16.75 -9.13
C SER A 46 -17.71 16.60 -7.76
N GLY A 47 -16.38 16.78 -7.70
CA GLY A 47 -15.63 17.06 -6.47
C GLY A 47 -14.78 15.94 -5.86
N PHE A 48 -15.00 14.66 -6.18
CA PHE A 48 -14.23 13.56 -5.57
C PHE A 48 -13.44 12.78 -6.62
N SER A 49 -12.28 13.34 -7.01
CA SER A 49 -11.22 12.50 -7.56
C SER A 49 -10.79 11.52 -6.45
N LEU A 50 -10.67 10.22 -6.76
CA LEU A 50 -10.08 9.24 -5.83
C LEU A 50 -8.76 9.76 -5.24
N ASN A 51 -7.99 10.49 -6.05
CA ASN A 51 -6.75 11.12 -5.63
C ASN A 51 -6.97 12.18 -4.54
N ASN A 52 -8.05 12.97 -4.60
CA ASN A 52 -8.37 13.96 -3.57
C ASN A 52 -8.83 13.30 -2.27
N LEU A 53 -9.56 12.19 -2.36
CA LEU A 53 -9.95 11.40 -1.19
C LEU A 53 -8.71 10.77 -0.54
N LEU A 54 -7.83 10.16 -1.34
CA LEU A 54 -6.55 9.62 -0.87
C LEU A 54 -5.72 10.73 -0.23
N ALA A 55 -5.53 11.87 -0.90
CA ALA A 55 -4.81 13.02 -0.35
C ALA A 55 -5.39 13.48 1.00
N GLY A 56 -6.72 13.51 1.15
CA GLY A 56 -7.38 13.80 2.43
C GLY A 56 -7.06 12.78 3.52
N LEU A 57 -7.07 11.49 3.20
CA LEU A 57 -6.74 10.40 4.14
C LEU A 57 -5.25 10.39 4.53
N LEU A 58 -4.37 10.83 3.62
CA LEU A 58 -2.93 10.97 3.81
C LEU A 58 -2.58 12.21 4.66
N ASN A 59 -3.31 13.33 4.49
CA ASN A 59 -3.06 14.61 5.16
C ASN A 59 -3.40 14.62 6.67
N PHE A 60 -4.10 13.61 7.19
CA PHE A 60 -4.49 13.58 8.62
C PHE A 60 -3.34 13.36 9.60
N ASN A 61 -2.13 13.04 9.12
CA ASN A 61 -0.99 12.75 9.99
C ASN A 61 -0.26 13.97 10.56
N THR A 62 -0.57 15.19 10.11
CA THR A 62 -0.04 16.43 10.73
C THR A 62 -0.63 16.71 12.12
N ALA A 63 -1.69 15.99 12.53
CA ALA A 63 -2.26 16.09 13.88
C ALA A 63 -1.56 15.20 14.93
N TYR A 64 -0.62 14.34 14.53
CA TYR A 64 0.20 13.54 15.45
C TYR A 64 1.58 14.19 15.69
N GLN A 65 1.62 15.51 15.87
CA GLN A 65 2.72 16.12 16.60
C GLN A 65 2.39 15.96 18.09
N HIS A 66 3.11 15.07 18.77
CA HIS A 66 3.09 14.99 20.22
C HIS A 66 3.37 16.39 20.81
N PRO A 67 2.48 16.96 21.63
CA PRO A 67 2.76 18.22 22.32
C PRO A 67 3.73 17.91 23.46
N GLY A 68 5.03 17.89 23.20
CA GLY A 68 5.96 17.56 24.27
C GLY A 68 7.43 17.35 23.94
N GLN A 69 7.98 17.83 22.84
CA GLN A 69 9.44 17.90 22.70
C GLN A 69 9.85 19.08 21.81
N GLY A 70 10.53 20.03 22.43
CA GLY A 70 11.09 21.20 21.77
C GLY A 70 12.22 20.88 20.80
N THR A 71 12.62 21.94 20.10
CA THR A 71 13.58 22.01 18.98
C THR A 71 12.95 21.72 17.62
N ILE A 72 12.62 22.82 16.93
CA ILE A 72 12.32 22.88 15.50
C ILE A 72 13.60 22.49 14.77
N LYS A 73 13.87 21.19 14.66
CA LYS A 73 14.70 20.69 13.57
C LYS A 73 13.83 20.88 12.34
N LYS A 74 14.27 21.75 11.43
CA LYS A 74 13.82 21.75 10.04
C LYS A 74 13.99 20.30 9.58
N GLU A 75 12.91 19.54 9.53
CA GLU A 75 12.93 18.22 8.91
C GLU A 75 13.41 18.48 7.49
N GLU A 76 14.63 18.02 7.18
CA GLU A 76 15.11 17.98 5.81
C GLU A 76 14.01 17.29 5.02
N ALA A 77 13.42 18.03 4.08
CA ALA A 77 12.25 17.56 3.38
C ALA A 77 12.63 16.24 2.72
N LEU A 78 11.96 15.16 3.13
CA LEU A 78 12.29 13.83 2.63
C LEU A 78 12.06 13.81 1.11
N HIS A 79 13.08 13.42 0.36
CA HIS A 79 13.09 13.46 -1.10
C HIS A 79 13.38 12.08 -1.67
N CYS A 80 12.72 11.75 -2.79
CA CYS A 80 13.07 10.57 -3.56
C CYS A 80 14.41 10.81 -4.27
N PRO A 81 15.42 9.93 -4.08
CA PRO A 81 16.74 10.13 -4.69
C PRO A 81 16.74 10.00 -6.22
N SER A 82 15.71 9.34 -6.79
CA SER A 82 15.62 9.12 -8.24
C SER A 82 14.92 10.25 -8.98
N CYS A 83 13.75 10.71 -8.51
CA CYS A 83 12.95 11.73 -9.21
C CYS A 83 12.87 13.08 -8.50
N GLY A 84 13.48 13.22 -7.31
CA GLY A 84 13.49 14.47 -6.54
C GLY A 84 12.15 14.85 -5.91
N MET A 85 11.08 14.06 -6.11
CA MET A 85 9.78 14.30 -5.50
C MET A 85 9.92 14.32 -3.98
N ASN A 86 9.30 15.30 -3.33
CA ASN A 86 9.23 15.36 -1.87
C ASN A 86 7.95 14.74 -1.32
N PHE A 87 7.94 14.36 -0.04
CA PHE A 87 6.78 13.70 0.55
C PHE A 87 5.50 14.56 0.51
N GLN A 88 5.62 15.88 0.69
CA GLN A 88 4.46 16.79 0.64
C GLN A 88 3.84 16.86 -0.77
N GLN A 89 4.68 16.81 -1.81
CA GLN A 89 4.23 16.70 -3.21
C GLN A 89 3.51 15.37 -3.43
N PHE A 90 4.03 14.26 -2.92
CA PHE A 90 3.34 12.97 -2.97
C PHE A 90 1.96 13.05 -2.31
N VAL A 91 1.87 13.60 -1.10
CA VAL A 91 0.58 13.73 -0.37
C VAL A 91 -0.42 14.59 -1.15
N LYS A 92 0.05 15.69 -1.78
CA LYS A 92 -0.81 16.58 -2.58
C LYS A 92 -1.30 15.93 -3.88
N VAL A 93 -0.43 15.19 -4.57
CA VAL A 93 -0.75 14.59 -5.89
C VAL A 93 -1.45 13.23 -5.72
N GLY A 94 -1.20 12.52 -4.63
CA GLY A 94 -1.79 11.21 -4.32
C GLY A 94 -1.18 10.04 -5.10
N ARG A 95 -0.07 10.24 -5.82
CA ARG A 95 0.62 9.19 -6.58
C ARG A 95 2.14 9.34 -6.52
N PHE A 96 2.84 8.22 -6.66
CA PHE A 96 4.30 8.20 -6.74
C PHE A 96 4.80 8.77 -8.07
N GLY A 97 5.97 9.42 -8.03
CA GLY A 97 6.64 9.94 -9.22
C GLY A 97 7.47 8.89 -9.96
N CYS A 98 8.02 7.90 -9.26
CA CYS A 98 8.75 6.77 -9.82
C CYS A 98 8.69 5.56 -8.87
N GLU A 99 9.27 4.43 -9.27
CA GLU A 99 9.32 3.20 -8.46
C GLU A 99 10.03 3.37 -7.11
N HIS A 100 11.12 4.17 -7.08
CA HIS A 100 11.91 4.42 -5.87
C HIS A 100 11.18 5.27 -4.83
N CYS A 101 10.08 5.94 -5.18
CA CYS A 101 9.30 6.70 -4.22
C CYS A 101 8.70 5.81 -3.12
N TYR A 102 8.39 4.54 -3.42
CA TYR A 102 7.83 3.62 -2.43
C TYR A 102 8.82 3.36 -1.29
N GLU A 103 10.08 3.10 -1.62
CA GLU A 103 11.14 2.86 -0.65
C GLU A 103 11.53 4.15 0.08
N ALA A 104 11.69 5.25 -0.68
CA ALA A 104 12.06 6.55 -0.14
C ALA A 104 11.09 7.02 0.95
N PHE A 105 9.78 6.78 0.76
CA PHE A 105 8.73 7.21 1.70
C PHE A 105 8.24 6.09 2.63
N SER A 106 8.93 4.95 2.69
CA SER A 106 8.45 3.72 3.33
C SER A 106 8.03 3.91 4.80
N GLU A 107 8.82 4.63 5.60
CA GLU A 107 8.49 4.89 7.01
C GLU A 107 7.21 5.74 7.17
N GLN A 108 7.04 6.77 6.35
CA GLN A 108 5.83 7.59 6.36
C GLN A 108 4.61 6.84 5.79
N LEU A 109 4.82 5.91 4.85
CA LEU A 109 3.76 5.10 4.26
C LEU A 109 3.20 4.05 5.22
N LYS A 110 4.00 3.49 6.14
CA LYS A 110 3.52 2.47 7.10
C LYS A 110 2.22 2.86 7.83
N PRO A 111 2.12 4.00 8.54
CA PRO A 111 0.89 4.37 9.25
C PRO A 111 -0.30 4.56 8.31
N ILE A 112 -0.06 5.08 7.10
CA ILE A 112 -1.06 5.24 6.05
C ILE A 112 -1.59 3.87 5.61
N LEU A 113 -0.69 2.96 5.25
CA LEU A 113 -1.05 1.63 4.76
C LEU A 113 -1.81 0.84 5.83
N ARG A 114 -1.39 0.93 7.10
CA ARG A 114 -2.14 0.34 8.22
C ARG A 114 -3.57 0.86 8.30
N ARG A 115 -3.81 2.15 8.05
CA ARG A 115 -5.17 2.72 8.09
C ARG A 115 -6.05 2.19 6.95
N VAL A 116 -5.50 2.06 5.74
CA VAL A 116 -6.26 1.66 4.54
C VAL A 116 -6.42 0.14 4.43
N HIS A 117 -5.44 -0.64 4.89
CA HIS A 117 -5.40 -2.10 4.78
C HIS A 117 -5.73 -2.83 6.10
N GLY A 118 -6.59 -2.25 6.93
CA GLY A 118 -7.13 -2.93 8.13
C GLY A 118 -6.06 -3.30 9.17
N GLY A 119 -5.11 -2.40 9.42
CA GLY A 119 -4.00 -2.56 10.37
C GLY A 119 -2.72 -3.14 9.76
N ASN A 120 -2.77 -3.60 8.50
CA ASN A 120 -1.63 -4.24 7.84
C ASN A 120 -0.87 -3.23 6.97
N TRP A 121 0.46 -3.36 6.93
CA TRP A 121 1.32 -2.59 6.02
C TRP A 121 2.16 -3.49 5.11
N SER A 122 2.19 -4.79 5.42
CA SER A 122 2.82 -5.85 4.64
C SER A 122 1.76 -6.84 4.19
N HIS A 123 1.80 -7.23 2.92
CA HIS A 123 0.95 -8.28 2.38
C HIS A 123 1.71 -9.61 2.42
N HIS A 124 1.21 -10.58 3.18
CA HIS A 124 1.83 -11.90 3.32
C HIS A 124 1.24 -12.98 2.38
N GLY A 125 0.37 -12.60 1.43
CA GLY A 125 -0.28 -13.54 0.52
C GLY A 125 -1.56 -14.18 1.07
N LYS A 126 -2.26 -14.94 0.21
CA LYS A 126 -3.37 -15.80 0.61
C LYS A 126 -2.83 -17.13 1.10
N ILE A 127 -3.24 -17.56 2.29
CA ILE A 127 -2.81 -18.82 2.89
C ILE A 127 -3.84 -19.92 2.56
N PRO A 128 -3.49 -20.97 1.80
CA PRO A 128 -4.41 -22.09 1.53
C PRO A 128 -4.80 -22.82 2.83
N LYS A 129 -6.09 -23.15 2.99
CA LYS A 129 -6.62 -23.80 4.20
C LYS A 129 -5.91 -25.11 4.57
N ARG A 130 -5.40 -25.87 3.59
CA ARG A 130 -4.64 -27.12 3.83
C ARG A 130 -3.23 -26.93 4.39
N ILE A 131 -2.65 -25.73 4.25
CA ILE A 131 -1.27 -25.41 4.72
C ILE A 131 -1.32 -24.52 5.99
N GLY A 132 -2.51 -24.11 6.42
CA GLY A 132 -2.70 -23.16 7.53
C GLY A 132 -2.09 -23.63 8.85
N GLY A 133 -2.09 -24.94 9.13
CA GLY A 133 -1.48 -25.51 10.34
C GLY A 133 0.04 -25.30 10.38
N THR A 134 0.75 -25.70 9.32
CA THR A 134 2.21 -25.54 9.21
C THR A 134 2.64 -24.08 9.22
N LEU A 135 1.80 -23.18 8.68
CA LEU A 135 2.12 -21.76 8.60
C LEU A 135 2.00 -21.04 9.95
N HIS A 136 1.05 -21.45 10.80
CA HIS A 136 0.97 -20.96 12.18
C HIS A 136 2.22 -21.34 12.97
N ILE A 137 2.67 -22.59 12.84
CA ILE A 137 3.88 -23.09 13.50
C ILE A 137 5.11 -22.35 12.96
N ARG A 138 5.21 -22.13 11.65
CA ARG A 138 6.31 -21.36 11.05
C ARG A 138 6.37 -19.92 11.56
N ARG A 139 5.22 -19.26 11.75
CA ARG A 139 5.17 -17.91 12.32
C ARG A 139 5.61 -17.90 13.79
N GLN A 140 5.14 -18.84 14.60
CA GLN A 140 5.60 -19.00 15.98
C GLN A 140 7.11 -19.24 16.04
N LEU A 141 7.64 -20.01 15.09
CA LEU A 141 9.07 -20.26 14.96
C LEU A 141 9.87 -18.97 14.73
N ASP A 142 9.41 -18.13 13.80
CA ASP A 142 10.07 -16.87 13.48
C ASP A 142 10.03 -15.89 14.66
N GLU A 143 8.88 -15.78 15.34
CA GLU A 143 8.70 -14.98 16.55
C GLU A 143 9.62 -15.48 17.69
N ALA A 144 9.66 -16.80 17.92
CA ALA A 144 10.53 -17.41 18.93
C ALA A 144 12.01 -17.21 18.61
N ARG A 145 12.42 -17.27 17.33
CA ARG A 145 13.81 -17.01 16.90
C ARG A 145 14.22 -15.56 17.14
N GLN A 146 13.34 -14.60 16.89
CA GLN A 146 13.61 -13.19 17.20
C GLN A 146 13.71 -12.97 18.71
N LYS A 147 12.79 -13.57 19.49
CA LYS A 147 12.82 -13.52 20.95
C LYS A 147 14.09 -14.14 21.53
N LEU A 148 14.56 -15.25 20.96
CA LEU A 148 15.83 -15.88 21.36
C LEU A 148 17.01 -14.93 21.14
N LYS A 149 17.09 -14.26 19.98
CA LYS A 149 18.15 -13.28 19.70
C LYS A 149 18.15 -12.12 20.70
N ASP A 150 16.97 -11.60 21.03
CA ASP A 150 16.80 -10.52 22.00
C ASP A 150 17.14 -10.94 23.44
N LEU A 151 16.83 -12.18 23.83
CA LEU A 151 17.22 -12.70 25.15
C LEU A 151 18.73 -12.94 25.27
N ILE A 152 19.37 -13.39 24.19
CA ILE A 152 20.83 -13.55 24.14
C ILE A 152 21.53 -12.20 24.22
N SER A 153 21.06 -11.17 23.49
CA SER A 153 21.64 -9.82 23.55
C SER A 153 21.47 -9.15 24.91
N LYS A 154 20.45 -9.56 25.69
CA LYS A 154 20.19 -9.11 27.07
C LYS A 154 20.86 -9.99 28.14
N GLU A 155 21.65 -10.99 27.75
CA GLU A 155 22.33 -11.93 28.66
C GLU A 155 21.36 -12.73 29.56
N GLU A 156 20.10 -12.86 29.15
CA GLU A 156 19.03 -13.57 29.86
C GLU A 156 19.05 -15.07 29.50
N PHE A 157 20.17 -15.75 29.80
CA PHE A 157 20.46 -17.09 29.29
C PHE A 157 19.48 -18.17 29.76
N GLU A 158 18.93 -18.07 30.97
CA GLU A 158 17.95 -19.05 31.47
C GLU A 158 16.64 -18.98 30.67
N LYS A 159 16.18 -17.77 30.36
CA LYS A 159 15.00 -17.56 29.51
C LYS A 159 15.30 -17.95 28.06
N ALA A 160 16.49 -17.64 27.56
CA ALA A 160 16.94 -18.04 26.24
C ALA A 160 16.94 -19.57 26.06
N ALA A 161 17.37 -20.32 27.08
CA ALA A 161 17.31 -21.79 27.07
C ALA A 161 15.88 -22.31 26.94
N LYS A 162 14.92 -21.73 27.68
CA LYS A 162 13.49 -22.08 27.57
C LYS A 162 12.94 -21.83 26.17
N VAL A 163 13.25 -20.68 25.57
CA VAL A 163 12.81 -20.35 24.20
C VAL A 163 13.50 -21.24 23.15
N ARG A 164 14.77 -21.61 23.35
CA ARG A 164 15.47 -22.56 22.46
C ARG A 164 14.79 -23.93 22.46
N ASP A 165 14.37 -24.42 23.62
CA ASP A 165 13.72 -25.73 23.73
C ASP A 165 12.30 -25.67 23.13
N GLU A 166 11.60 -24.53 23.24
CA GLU A 166 10.34 -24.25 22.53
C GLU A 166 10.52 -24.28 21.00
N ILE A 167 11.58 -23.67 20.47
CA ILE A 167 11.92 -23.71 19.04
C ILE A 167 12.09 -25.17 18.57
N ARG A 168 12.82 -26.01 19.31
CA ARG A 168 12.99 -27.43 18.95
C ARG A 168 11.66 -28.17 18.92
N SER A 169 10.77 -27.90 19.88
CA SER A 169 9.44 -28.51 19.92
C SER A 169 8.62 -28.14 18.67
N LEU A 170 8.62 -26.86 18.30
CA LEU A 170 7.93 -26.37 17.11
C LEU A 170 8.52 -26.96 15.81
N GLU A 171 9.84 -27.09 15.71
CA GLU A 171 10.52 -27.73 14.56
C GLU A 171 10.15 -29.21 14.44
N ASN A 172 10.05 -29.93 15.55
CA ASN A 172 9.62 -31.33 15.56
C ASN A 172 8.15 -31.48 15.13
N MET A 173 7.27 -30.58 15.57
CA MET A 173 5.86 -30.57 15.14
C MET A 173 5.72 -30.31 13.64
N MET A 174 6.58 -29.48 13.05
CA MET A 174 6.60 -29.26 11.59
C MET A 174 7.05 -30.52 10.84
N ASN A 175 8.12 -31.17 11.28
CA ASN A 175 8.69 -32.33 10.60
C ASN A 175 7.81 -33.60 10.72
N GLY A 176 7.02 -33.74 11.80
CA GLY A 176 6.10 -34.86 12.00
C GLY A 176 4.84 -34.80 11.12
N ALA A 177 4.47 -33.63 10.61
CA ALA A 177 3.28 -33.45 9.78
C ALA A 177 3.47 -33.84 8.29
N ASP A 178 4.71 -33.89 7.82
CA ASP A 178 5.04 -34.21 6.42
C ASP A 178 5.10 -35.73 6.12
N GLY A 179 4.97 -36.60 7.13
CA GLY A 179 5.10 -38.06 7.00
C GLY A 179 3.80 -38.86 6.82
N GLY A 180 2.64 -38.20 6.77
CA GLY A 180 1.31 -38.84 6.86
C GLY A 180 0.51 -38.93 5.57
N GLY A 181 1.14 -39.24 4.44
CA GLY A 181 0.46 -39.38 3.14
C GLY A 181 1.02 -40.52 2.30
N LYS A 182 0.50 -41.74 2.54
CA LYS A 182 0.40 -42.79 1.53
C LYS A 182 -1.07 -42.92 1.13
#